data_AF-A0A1E5GIN1-F1
#
_entry.id   AF-A0A1E5GIN1-F1
#
_cell.length_a   1.000
_cell.length_b   1.000
_cell.length_c   1.000
_cell.angle_alpha   90.00
_cell.angle_beta   90.00
_cell.angle_gamma   90.00
#
_symmetry.space_group_name_H-M   'P 1'
#
loop_
_entity.id
_entity.type
_entity.pdbx_description
1 polymer ?
#
loop_
_entity_poly.entity_id
_entity_poly.type
_entity_poly.pdbx_seq_one_letter_code
_entity_poly.pdbx_strand_id
1 'polypeptide(L)'
;MPITPHQLSLWSSNMSHIYQSLEGELIRLIIKRLNNGSGNILDWQRDKLQELRLFNQDSAKLISEATGLSEKEVKRMFETSGGKIIGEIDKEMPYKTLALPTNLDTIMRAYFNQAWGNIDNYVNQTLLSTNYGHLQATTLMYNEIINKTAAAFNTGLFTFEEALERTIREWAQKGIKSTFTDKGGHTWSLERYVRTVLKSTLSNTYNQLRTDRMAEYGVYTVLVTSHMGARSECSLIQGNVADLRPNIPANSEYRSIYDPYWRADYGTAGGHRGINCRHLHVPFIPGVTTNNQPKYEAAENKEVAKLTQKQRELERRIVKFKKNRMVSEAMGNKEGVAAWQKNISTAQKAIRDLVKSNDYLARNYARERVYTPLNTLLKDFKYENEA
;
A
#
# COMPACT_ATOMS: atom_id res chain seq x y z
N MET A 1 3.28 -21.17 -9.33
CA MET A 1 4.13 -20.66 -8.24
C MET A 1 3.20 -20.09 -7.18
N PRO A 2 3.39 -20.43 -5.90
CA PRO A 2 2.53 -20.02 -4.81
C PRO A 2 2.44 -18.51 -4.68
N ILE A 3 1.24 -18.04 -4.31
CA ILE A 3 1.05 -16.65 -3.94
C ILE A 3 1.74 -16.39 -2.63
N THR A 4 2.94 -15.84 -2.72
CA THR A 4 3.78 -15.56 -1.55
C THR A 4 3.47 -14.18 -0.97
N PRO A 5 3.82 -13.93 0.32
CA PRO A 5 3.78 -12.60 0.90
C PRO A 5 4.61 -11.57 0.10
N HIS A 6 5.65 -12.04 -0.60
CA HIS A 6 6.46 -11.21 -1.49
C HIS A 6 5.65 -10.77 -2.71
N GLN A 7 5.00 -11.70 -3.42
CA GLN A 7 4.14 -11.38 -4.56
C GLN A 7 3.00 -10.45 -4.16
N LEU A 8 2.34 -10.68 -3.03
CA LEU A 8 1.33 -9.76 -2.47
C LEU A 8 1.89 -8.36 -2.20
N SER A 9 3.14 -8.28 -1.70
CA SER A 9 3.81 -7.00 -1.49
C SER A 9 4.13 -6.30 -2.81
N LEU A 10 4.49 -7.03 -3.87
CA LEU A 10 4.72 -6.45 -5.19
C LEU A 10 3.43 -5.91 -5.79
N TRP A 11 2.36 -6.71 -5.78
CA TRP A 11 1.06 -6.33 -6.33
C TRP A 11 0.48 -5.08 -5.65
N SER A 12 0.48 -5.07 -4.32
CA SER A 12 0.03 -3.91 -3.55
C SER A 12 0.93 -2.69 -3.74
N SER A 13 2.23 -2.87 -3.98
CA SER A 13 3.16 -1.78 -4.29
C SER A 13 2.93 -1.21 -5.70
N ASN A 14 2.74 -2.06 -6.71
CA ASN A 14 2.47 -1.62 -8.08
C ASN A 14 1.16 -0.83 -8.16
N MET A 15 0.12 -1.26 -7.42
CA MET A 15 -1.11 -0.47 -7.33
C MET A 15 -0.88 0.89 -6.66
N SER A 16 -0.15 0.89 -5.55
CA SER A 16 0.23 2.12 -4.85
C SER A 16 0.96 3.11 -5.77
N HIS A 17 1.78 2.61 -6.69
CA HIS A 17 2.47 3.42 -7.70
C HIS A 17 1.53 4.12 -8.68
N ILE A 18 0.39 3.51 -9.05
CA ILE A 18 -0.61 4.15 -9.92
C ILE A 18 -1.16 5.41 -9.24
N TYR A 19 -1.59 5.29 -7.98
CA TYR A 19 -2.12 6.42 -7.22
C TYR A 19 -1.07 7.48 -6.85
N GLN A 20 0.18 7.07 -6.59
CA GLN A 20 1.31 8.00 -6.46
C GLN A 20 1.56 8.80 -7.74
N SER A 21 1.44 8.13 -8.89
CA SER A 21 1.66 8.78 -10.19
C SER A 21 0.52 9.72 -10.54
N LEU A 22 -0.73 9.33 -10.26
CA LEU A 22 -1.89 10.23 -10.32
C LEU A 22 -1.68 11.48 -9.47
N GLU A 23 -1.25 11.32 -8.21
CA GLU A 23 -0.96 12.46 -7.32
C GLU A 23 0.12 13.39 -7.92
N GLY A 24 1.19 12.81 -8.48
CA GLY A 24 2.26 13.55 -9.15
C GLY A 24 1.78 14.33 -10.38
N GLU A 25 0.96 13.72 -11.24
CA GLU A 25 0.37 14.37 -12.42
C GLU A 25 -0.58 15.51 -12.01
N LEU A 26 -1.41 15.30 -11.00
CA LEU A 26 -2.29 16.34 -10.46
C LEU A 26 -1.48 17.53 -9.93
N ILE A 27 -0.39 17.29 -9.20
CA ILE A 27 0.50 18.36 -8.72
C ILE A 27 1.16 19.10 -9.88
N ARG A 28 1.62 18.39 -10.92
CA ARG A 28 2.21 19.02 -12.12
C ARG A 28 1.19 19.86 -12.87
N LEU A 29 -0.07 19.40 -12.97
CA LEU A 29 -1.16 20.14 -13.57
C LEU A 29 -1.44 21.44 -12.79
N ILE A 30 -1.42 21.38 -11.45
CA ILE A 30 -1.53 22.56 -10.60
C ILE A 30 -0.38 23.53 -10.85
N ILE A 31 0.88 23.04 -10.80
CA ILE A 31 2.07 23.87 -11.05
C ILE A 31 1.95 24.55 -12.41
N LYS A 32 1.68 23.80 -13.48
CA LYS A 32 1.54 24.33 -14.84
C LYS A 32 0.52 25.47 -14.93
N ARG A 33 -0.59 25.38 -14.18
CA ARG A 33 -1.64 26.40 -14.18
C ARG A 33 -1.29 27.59 -13.31
N LEU A 34 -0.76 27.35 -12.10
CA LEU A 34 -0.52 28.40 -11.11
C LEU A 34 0.79 29.17 -11.33
N ASN A 35 1.77 28.60 -12.03
CA ASN A 35 3.11 29.18 -12.22
C ASN A 35 3.16 30.35 -13.22
N ASN A 36 2.02 30.72 -13.83
CA ASN A 36 1.93 31.82 -14.79
C ASN A 36 0.91 32.87 -14.29
N GLY A 37 1.20 34.17 -14.38
CA GLY A 37 0.22 35.23 -14.13
C GLY A 37 0.87 36.59 -13.86
N SER A 38 0.11 37.67 -14.04
CA SER A 38 0.61 39.04 -14.14
C SER A 38 0.59 39.81 -12.82
N GLY A 39 1.66 40.58 -12.56
CA GLY A 39 1.74 41.89 -11.87
C GLY A 39 1.15 42.08 -10.46
N ASN A 40 -0.07 41.62 -10.20
CA ASN A 40 -0.84 41.83 -8.98
C ASN A 40 -1.43 40.51 -8.46
N ILE A 41 -1.26 40.24 -7.17
CA ILE A 41 -1.72 39.00 -6.51
C ILE A 41 -3.24 38.79 -6.61
N LEU A 42 -4.05 39.86 -6.58
CA LEU A 42 -5.51 39.77 -6.65
C LEU A 42 -5.97 39.39 -8.07
N ASP A 43 -5.35 39.96 -9.10
CA ASP A 43 -5.61 39.59 -10.49
C ASP A 43 -5.20 38.14 -10.74
N TRP A 44 -4.02 37.74 -10.25
CA TRP A 44 -3.59 36.34 -10.30
C TRP A 44 -4.61 35.41 -9.63
N GLN A 45 -5.09 35.72 -8.42
CA GLN A 45 -6.08 34.89 -7.74
C GLN A 45 -7.37 34.75 -8.55
N ARG A 46 -7.91 35.87 -9.08
CA ARG A 46 -9.11 35.87 -9.91
C ARG A 46 -8.95 34.98 -11.13
N ASP A 47 -7.85 35.17 -11.87
CA ASP A 47 -7.61 34.47 -13.13
C ASP A 47 -7.44 32.96 -12.88
N LYS A 48 -6.76 32.56 -11.80
CA LYS A 48 -6.61 31.14 -11.44
C LYS A 48 -7.88 30.49 -10.95
N LEU A 49 -8.77 31.23 -10.28
CA LEU A 49 -10.10 30.72 -9.92
C LEU A 49 -10.97 30.52 -11.17
N GLN A 50 -10.85 31.35 -12.20
CA GLN A 50 -11.56 31.16 -13.48
C GLN A 50 -11.08 29.90 -14.22
N GLU A 51 -9.80 29.54 -14.10
CA GLU A 51 -9.24 28.31 -14.67
C GLU A 51 -9.71 27.01 -13.98
N LEU A 52 -10.40 27.10 -12.83
CA LEU A 52 -10.79 25.93 -12.03
C LEU A 52 -11.61 24.91 -12.82
N ARG A 53 -12.50 25.36 -13.72
CA ARG A 53 -13.29 24.45 -14.57
C ARG A 53 -12.40 23.62 -15.49
N LEU A 54 -11.40 24.24 -16.10
CA LEU A 54 -10.44 23.55 -16.98
C LEU A 54 -9.54 22.61 -16.18
N PHE A 55 -9.08 23.03 -15.00
CA PHE A 55 -8.36 22.16 -14.08
C PHE A 55 -9.18 20.91 -13.71
N ASN A 56 -10.46 21.08 -13.43
CA ASN A 56 -11.35 19.98 -13.09
C ASN A 56 -11.56 19.02 -14.26
N GLN A 57 -11.67 19.51 -15.50
CA GLN A 57 -11.78 18.66 -16.68
C GLN A 57 -10.52 17.80 -16.90
N ASP A 58 -9.34 18.42 -16.84
CA ASP A 58 -8.06 17.69 -17.01
C ASP A 58 -7.82 16.68 -15.88
N SER A 59 -8.12 17.07 -14.64
CA SER A 59 -7.99 16.20 -13.47
C SER A 59 -8.95 15.01 -13.54
N ALA A 60 -10.19 15.20 -14.01
CA ALA A 60 -11.16 14.12 -14.15
C ALA A 60 -10.68 13.04 -15.13
N LYS A 61 -10.02 13.45 -16.23
CA LYS A 61 -9.42 12.53 -17.19
C LYS A 61 -8.33 11.67 -16.54
N LEU A 62 -7.38 12.30 -15.83
CA LEU A 62 -6.30 11.59 -15.13
C LEU A 62 -6.85 10.60 -14.09
N ILE A 63 -7.86 11.02 -13.32
CA ILE A 63 -8.49 10.16 -12.30
C ILE A 63 -9.20 8.99 -12.96
N SER A 64 -9.99 9.22 -14.02
CA SER A 64 -10.71 8.16 -14.74
C SER A 64 -9.76 7.12 -15.33
N GLU A 65 -8.64 7.56 -15.91
CA GLU A 65 -7.60 6.66 -16.46
C GLU A 65 -6.97 5.80 -15.36
N ALA A 66 -6.58 6.41 -14.23
CA ALA A 66 -6.00 5.71 -13.10
C ALA A 66 -6.98 4.72 -12.44
N THR A 67 -8.25 5.11 -12.27
CA THR A 67 -9.31 4.27 -11.71
C THR A 67 -9.59 3.07 -12.60
N GLY A 68 -9.77 3.28 -13.91
CA GLY A 68 -10.06 2.18 -14.84
C GLY A 68 -8.92 1.16 -14.95
N LEU A 69 -7.67 1.62 -14.94
CA LEU A 69 -6.51 0.71 -14.87
C LEU A 69 -6.50 -0.07 -13.56
N SER A 70 -6.69 0.63 -12.43
CA SER A 70 -6.67 0.02 -11.10
C SER A 70 -7.74 -1.07 -10.97
N GLU A 71 -8.97 -0.82 -11.42
CA GLU A 71 -10.07 -1.80 -11.39
C GLU A 71 -9.70 -3.07 -12.14
N LYS A 72 -9.23 -2.91 -13.39
CA LYS A 72 -8.84 -4.03 -14.25
C LYS A 72 -7.73 -4.87 -13.60
N GLU A 73 -6.76 -4.21 -12.97
CA GLU A 73 -5.64 -4.90 -12.33
C GLU A 73 -6.06 -5.63 -11.05
N VAL A 74 -6.88 -5.02 -10.19
CA VAL A 74 -7.42 -5.69 -9.01
C VAL A 74 -8.27 -6.89 -9.43
N LYS A 75 -9.11 -6.75 -10.46
CA LYS A 75 -9.91 -7.85 -11.00
C LYS A 75 -9.04 -9.02 -11.46
N ARG A 76 -8.00 -8.74 -12.24
CA ARG A 76 -7.06 -9.75 -12.74
C ARG A 76 -6.31 -10.47 -11.60
N MET A 77 -5.98 -9.76 -10.51
CA MET A 77 -5.36 -10.38 -9.33
C MET A 77 -6.25 -11.48 -8.75
N PHE A 78 -7.55 -11.25 -8.59
CA PHE A 78 -8.48 -12.25 -8.06
C PHE A 78 -8.76 -13.37 -9.08
N GLU A 79 -9.02 -13.05 -10.35
CA GLU A 79 -9.34 -14.04 -11.39
C GLU A 79 -8.20 -15.05 -11.62
N THR A 80 -6.96 -14.61 -11.55
CA THR A 80 -5.79 -15.47 -11.87
C THR A 80 -5.26 -16.27 -10.67
N SER A 81 -5.80 -16.04 -9.47
CA SER A 81 -5.24 -16.55 -8.21
C SER A 81 -6.04 -17.69 -7.60
N GLY A 82 -7.37 -17.70 -7.75
CA GLY A 82 -8.26 -18.65 -7.07
C GLY A 82 -7.92 -20.12 -7.36
N GLY A 83 -7.93 -20.51 -8.64
CA GLY A 83 -7.63 -21.89 -9.05
C GLY A 83 -6.21 -22.34 -8.71
N LYS A 84 -5.24 -21.41 -8.71
CA LYS A 84 -3.85 -21.71 -8.32
C LYS A 84 -3.75 -22.09 -6.85
N ILE A 85 -4.44 -21.35 -5.98
CA ILE A 85 -4.45 -21.62 -4.54
C ILE A 85 -5.06 -22.99 -4.24
N ILE A 86 -6.20 -23.32 -4.84
CA ILE A 86 -6.86 -24.61 -4.65
C ILE A 86 -5.95 -25.75 -5.12
N GLY A 87 -5.40 -25.64 -6.33
CA GLY A 87 -4.49 -26.65 -6.88
C GLY A 87 -3.17 -26.79 -6.11
N GLU A 88 -2.76 -25.77 -5.35
CA GLU A 88 -1.61 -25.87 -4.44
C GLU A 88 -1.94 -26.68 -3.19
N ILE A 89 -3.05 -26.35 -2.52
CA ILE A 89 -3.50 -27.11 -1.35
C ILE A 89 -3.73 -28.57 -1.73
N ASP A 90 -4.36 -28.84 -2.87
CA ASP A 90 -4.60 -30.21 -3.36
C ASP A 90 -3.32 -31.03 -3.52
N LYS A 91 -2.19 -30.39 -3.87
CA LYS A 91 -0.88 -31.06 -4.01
C LYS A 91 -0.19 -31.30 -2.67
N GLU A 92 -0.49 -30.50 -1.67
CA GLU A 92 0.06 -30.62 -0.31
C GLU A 92 -0.71 -31.67 0.52
N MET A 93 -1.87 -32.13 0.04
CA MET A 93 -2.67 -33.16 0.68
C MET A 93 -2.24 -34.57 0.25
N PRO A 94 -2.03 -35.53 1.17
CA PRO A 94 -1.73 -36.93 0.87
C PRO A 94 -2.98 -37.73 0.46
N TYR A 95 -4.09 -37.06 0.20
CA TYR A 95 -5.40 -37.64 -0.09
C TYR A 95 -5.71 -37.56 -1.58
N LYS A 96 -6.71 -38.32 -2.04
CA LYS A 96 -7.25 -38.16 -3.40
C LYS A 96 -7.76 -36.74 -3.58
N THR A 97 -7.31 -36.08 -4.64
CA THR A 97 -7.74 -34.73 -5.00
C THR A 97 -9.26 -34.65 -5.11
N LEU A 98 -9.86 -33.71 -4.38
CA LEU A 98 -11.30 -33.42 -4.44
C LEU A 98 -11.64 -32.66 -5.72
N ALA A 99 -12.89 -32.75 -6.16
CA ALA A 99 -13.37 -31.92 -7.26
C ALA A 99 -13.22 -30.42 -6.93
N LEU A 100 -13.03 -29.59 -7.96
CA LEU A 100 -12.97 -28.15 -7.77
C LEU A 100 -14.30 -27.61 -7.23
N PRO A 101 -14.29 -26.62 -6.33
CA PRO A 101 -15.51 -25.96 -5.89
C PRO A 101 -16.25 -25.33 -7.08
N THR A 102 -17.53 -25.67 -7.26
CA THR A 102 -18.35 -25.19 -8.39
C THR A 102 -18.66 -23.70 -8.34
N ASN A 103 -18.49 -23.06 -7.18
CA ASN A 103 -18.76 -21.65 -6.93
C ASN A 103 -17.48 -20.79 -6.79
N LEU A 104 -16.30 -21.32 -7.12
CA LEU A 104 -15.02 -20.62 -6.94
C LEU A 104 -15.02 -19.25 -7.64
N ASP A 105 -15.49 -19.17 -8.89
CA ASP A 105 -15.56 -17.91 -9.63
C ASP A 105 -16.47 -16.87 -8.94
N THR A 106 -17.60 -17.32 -8.38
CA THR A 106 -18.52 -16.47 -7.62
C THR A 106 -17.85 -15.94 -6.35
N ILE A 107 -17.12 -16.80 -5.63
CA ILE A 107 -16.35 -16.42 -4.44
C ILE A 107 -15.27 -15.39 -4.79
N MET A 108 -14.49 -15.64 -5.85
CA MET A 108 -13.44 -14.72 -6.29
C MET A 108 -14.00 -13.36 -6.70
N ARG A 109 -15.14 -13.34 -7.40
CA ARG A 109 -15.87 -12.09 -7.74
C ARG A 109 -16.36 -11.35 -6.50
N ALA A 110 -16.87 -12.05 -5.49
CA ALA A 110 -17.29 -11.42 -4.24
C ALA A 110 -16.13 -10.73 -3.52
N TYR A 111 -14.96 -11.38 -3.44
CA TYR A 111 -13.77 -10.77 -2.85
C TYR A 111 -13.23 -9.59 -3.66
N PHE A 112 -13.26 -9.68 -4.99
CA PHE A 112 -12.97 -8.55 -5.85
C PHE A 112 -13.89 -7.37 -5.54
N ASN A 113 -15.22 -7.58 -5.53
CA ASN A 113 -16.20 -6.54 -5.25
C ASN A 113 -15.99 -5.89 -3.87
N GLN A 114 -15.62 -6.67 -2.86
CA GLN A 114 -15.30 -6.16 -1.53
C GLN A 114 -14.02 -5.30 -1.53
N ALA A 115 -12.95 -5.80 -2.16
CA ALA A 115 -11.68 -5.08 -2.25
C ALA A 115 -11.82 -3.77 -3.03
N TRP A 116 -12.44 -3.86 -4.21
CA TRP A 116 -12.66 -2.72 -5.09
C TRP A 116 -13.66 -1.74 -4.50
N GLY A 117 -14.77 -2.20 -3.91
CA GLY A 117 -15.76 -1.34 -3.26
C GLY A 117 -15.15 -0.48 -2.14
N ASN A 118 -14.23 -1.04 -1.34
CA ASN A 118 -13.49 -0.23 -0.35
C ASN A 118 -12.60 0.84 -1.01
N ILE A 119 -11.88 0.49 -2.08
CA ILE A 119 -11.06 1.47 -2.80
C ILE A 119 -11.97 2.53 -3.43
N ASP A 120 -13.05 2.12 -4.08
CA ASP A 120 -13.98 3.05 -4.72
C ASP A 120 -14.57 4.03 -3.72
N ASN A 121 -15.15 3.52 -2.63
CA ASN A 121 -15.82 4.34 -1.61
C ASN A 121 -14.89 5.34 -0.92
N TYR A 122 -13.66 4.95 -0.60
CA TYR A 122 -12.77 5.79 0.23
C TYR A 122 -11.71 6.56 -0.57
N VAL A 123 -11.49 6.19 -1.84
CA VAL A 123 -10.48 6.81 -2.70
C VAL A 123 -11.11 7.40 -3.95
N ASN A 124 -11.75 6.59 -4.78
CA ASN A 124 -12.21 7.08 -6.08
C ASN A 124 -13.39 8.04 -5.94
N GLN A 125 -14.36 7.76 -5.06
CA GLN A 125 -15.47 8.66 -4.75
C GLN A 125 -15.00 9.94 -4.03
N THR A 126 -13.90 9.87 -3.26
CA THR A 126 -13.26 11.05 -2.68
C THR A 126 -12.68 11.97 -3.75
N LEU A 127 -12.12 11.37 -4.80
CA LEU A 127 -11.58 12.08 -5.96
C LEU A 127 -12.69 12.56 -6.91
N LEU A 128 -13.75 11.75 -7.07
CA LEU A 128 -14.90 11.93 -7.96
C LEU A 128 -16.17 11.97 -7.10
N SER A 129 -16.66 13.14 -6.68
CA SER A 129 -17.91 13.16 -5.91
C SER A 129 -19.08 12.72 -6.81
N THR A 130 -19.82 11.70 -6.36
CA THR A 130 -21.04 11.17 -7.01
C THR A 130 -22.22 12.14 -6.97
N ASN A 131 -22.14 13.22 -6.19
CA ASN A 131 -23.28 14.13 -6.00
C ASN A 131 -23.17 15.47 -6.73
N TYR A 132 -22.01 15.89 -7.24
CA TYR A 132 -21.90 17.23 -7.86
C TYR A 132 -20.92 17.40 -9.03
N GLY A 133 -20.43 16.33 -9.68
CA GLY A 133 -19.53 16.50 -10.84
C GLY A 133 -18.30 17.39 -10.55
N HIS A 134 -17.93 17.51 -9.27
CA HIS A 134 -16.87 18.37 -8.77
C HIS A 134 -15.91 17.49 -8.00
N LEU A 135 -14.66 17.49 -8.46
CA LEU A 135 -13.56 16.75 -7.87
C LEU A 135 -13.22 17.35 -6.50
N GLN A 136 -13.91 16.92 -5.43
CA GLN A 136 -13.94 17.66 -4.18
C GLN A 136 -12.54 17.82 -3.58
N ALA A 137 -11.78 16.73 -3.48
CA ALA A 137 -10.44 16.77 -2.90
C ALA A 137 -9.45 17.60 -3.73
N THR A 138 -9.48 17.50 -5.06
CA THR A 138 -8.54 18.24 -5.93
C THR A 138 -8.95 19.70 -6.10
N THR A 139 -10.25 20.01 -6.13
CA THR A 139 -10.79 21.38 -6.13
C THR A 139 -10.44 22.10 -4.83
N LEU A 140 -10.62 21.44 -3.68
CA LEU A 140 -10.23 22.00 -2.39
C LEU A 140 -8.72 22.26 -2.33
N MET A 141 -7.92 21.29 -2.79
CA MET A 141 -6.47 21.46 -2.86
C MET A 141 -6.08 22.65 -3.76
N TYR A 142 -6.67 22.78 -4.94
CA TYR A 142 -6.42 23.89 -5.87
C TYR A 142 -6.75 25.25 -5.23
N ASN A 143 -7.94 25.39 -4.65
CA ASN A 143 -8.39 26.62 -3.99
C ASN A 143 -7.53 26.95 -2.75
N GLU A 144 -7.18 25.96 -1.93
CA GLU A 144 -6.32 26.19 -0.77
C GLU A 144 -4.91 26.62 -1.16
N ILE A 145 -4.36 26.09 -2.26
CA ILE A 145 -3.05 26.53 -2.77
C ILE A 145 -3.13 28.00 -3.17
N ILE A 146 -4.15 28.40 -3.94
CA ILE A 146 -4.34 29.81 -4.34
C ILE A 146 -4.42 30.72 -3.10
N ASN A 147 -5.26 30.37 -2.13
CA ASN A 147 -5.49 31.19 -0.95
C ASN A 147 -4.23 31.28 -0.06
N LYS A 148 -3.54 30.16 0.17
CA LYS A 148 -2.34 30.14 1.01
C LYS A 148 -1.14 30.81 0.35
N THR A 149 -0.98 30.68 -0.96
CA THR A 149 0.05 31.39 -1.72
C THR A 149 -0.15 32.89 -1.61
N ALA A 150 -1.36 33.40 -1.81
CA ALA A 150 -1.63 34.82 -1.67
C ALA A 150 -1.45 35.32 -0.24
N ALA A 151 -1.91 34.56 0.75
CA ALA A 151 -1.69 34.90 2.15
C ALA A 151 -0.20 34.98 2.50
N ALA A 152 0.60 34.00 2.06
CA ALA A 152 2.04 33.98 2.28
C ALA A 152 2.76 35.12 1.55
N PHE A 153 2.41 35.40 0.30
CA PHE A 153 2.95 36.55 -0.45
C PHE A 153 2.64 37.89 0.23
N ASN A 154 1.40 38.08 0.69
CA ASN A 154 0.95 39.31 1.36
C ASN A 154 1.65 39.57 2.71
N THR A 155 2.34 38.58 3.28
CA THR A 155 3.19 38.83 4.46
C THR A 155 4.44 39.65 4.15
N GLY A 156 4.83 39.76 2.88
CA GLY A 156 6.09 40.38 2.45
C GLY A 156 7.35 39.58 2.77
N LEU A 157 7.22 38.40 3.39
CA LEU A 157 8.34 37.53 3.78
C LEU A 157 8.85 36.62 2.65
N PHE A 158 8.05 36.43 1.60
CA PHE A 158 8.32 35.52 0.51
C PHE A 158 8.04 36.20 -0.83
N THR A 159 8.84 35.87 -1.84
CA THR A 159 8.43 36.16 -3.22
C THR A 159 7.20 35.32 -3.59
N PHE A 160 6.54 35.67 -4.69
CA PHE A 160 5.39 34.91 -5.18
C PHE A 160 5.78 33.44 -5.46
N GLU A 161 6.92 33.23 -6.13
CA GLU A 161 7.45 31.93 -6.49
C GLU A 161 7.78 31.09 -5.25
N GLU A 162 8.41 31.72 -4.24
CA GLU A 162 8.72 31.06 -2.96
C GLU A 162 7.45 30.66 -2.21
N ALA A 163 6.45 31.55 -2.16
CA ALA A 163 5.15 31.29 -1.53
C ALA A 163 4.40 30.15 -2.25
N LEU A 164 4.39 30.15 -3.58
CA LEU A 164 3.77 29.11 -4.39
C LEU A 164 4.47 27.76 -4.24
N GLU A 165 5.80 27.71 -4.41
CA GLU A 165 6.56 26.47 -4.27
C GLU A 165 6.40 25.88 -2.87
N ARG A 166 6.49 26.71 -1.82
CA ARG A 166 6.31 26.26 -0.43
C ARG A 166 4.93 25.62 -0.23
N THR A 167 3.88 26.29 -0.69
CA THR A 167 2.50 25.81 -0.52
C THR A 167 2.25 24.52 -1.27
N ILE A 168 2.70 24.41 -2.52
CA ILE A 168 2.60 23.19 -3.33
C ILE A 168 3.40 22.05 -2.68
N ARG A 169 4.60 22.34 -2.17
CA ARG A 169 5.43 21.35 -1.48
C ARG A 169 4.78 20.83 -0.22
N GLU A 170 4.14 21.68 0.58
CA GLU A 170 3.38 21.26 1.76
C GLU A 170 2.23 20.32 1.38
N TRP A 171 1.53 20.60 0.28
CA TRP A 171 0.48 19.73 -0.25
C TRP A 171 1.00 18.41 -0.80
N ALA A 172 2.08 18.44 -1.58
CA ALA A 172 2.75 17.24 -2.09
C ALA A 172 3.22 16.30 -0.95
N GLN A 173 3.62 16.87 0.19
CA GLN A 173 4.00 16.09 1.36
C GLN A 173 2.81 15.49 2.11
N LYS A 174 1.70 16.23 2.23
CA LYS A 174 0.46 15.74 2.82
C LYS A 174 -0.18 14.65 1.96
N GLY A 175 -0.05 14.79 0.64
CA GLY A 175 -0.77 14.01 -0.37
C GLY A 175 -2.26 14.29 -0.36
N ILE A 176 -2.94 13.73 -1.36
CA ILE A 176 -4.42 13.74 -1.36
C ILE A 176 -4.87 12.75 -0.30
N LYS A 177 -5.71 13.22 0.63
CA LYS A 177 -6.24 12.40 1.71
C LYS A 177 -7.44 11.59 1.23
N SER A 178 -7.52 10.33 1.66
CA SER A 178 -8.77 9.56 1.58
C SER A 178 -9.79 10.10 2.57
N THR A 179 -11.08 9.86 2.33
CA THR A 179 -12.14 10.09 3.33
C THR A 179 -12.06 9.12 4.51
N PHE A 180 -11.29 8.03 4.37
CA PHE A 180 -11.04 7.10 5.46
C PHE A 180 -10.31 7.77 6.63
N THR A 181 -10.90 7.59 7.82
CA THR A 181 -10.32 7.95 9.12
C THR A 181 -10.22 6.67 9.96
N ASP A 182 -9.02 6.36 10.45
CA ASP A 182 -8.84 5.17 11.28
C ASP A 182 -9.40 5.36 12.70
N LYS A 183 -9.43 4.27 13.49
CA LYS A 183 -9.91 4.30 14.88
C LYS A 183 -9.12 5.26 15.79
N GLY A 184 -7.90 5.63 15.40
CA GLY A 184 -7.08 6.62 16.10
C GLY A 184 -7.32 8.06 15.67
N GLY A 185 -8.29 8.32 14.78
CA GLY A 185 -8.59 9.64 14.25
C GLY A 185 -7.61 10.12 13.17
N HIS A 186 -6.77 9.23 12.62
CA HIS A 186 -5.83 9.62 11.58
C HIS A 186 -6.41 9.44 10.18
N THR A 187 -6.16 10.45 9.33
CA THR A 187 -6.46 10.40 7.90
C THR A 187 -5.28 9.80 7.14
N TRP A 188 -5.58 9.10 6.04
CA TRP A 188 -4.60 8.39 5.23
C TRP A 188 -4.42 9.04 3.87
N SER A 189 -3.22 8.95 3.28
CA SER A 189 -3.05 9.28 1.87
C SER A 189 -3.67 8.18 0.99
N LEU A 190 -4.13 8.53 -0.21
CA LEU A 190 -4.75 7.56 -1.13
C LEU A 190 -3.86 6.34 -1.37
N GLU A 191 -2.58 6.57 -1.71
CA GLU A 191 -1.63 5.48 -1.94
C GLU A 191 -1.50 4.55 -0.72
N ARG A 192 -1.36 5.11 0.48
CA ARG A 192 -1.19 4.33 1.70
C ARG A 192 -2.43 3.48 1.97
N TYR A 193 -3.61 4.07 1.78
CA TYR A 193 -4.89 3.40 1.96
C TYR A 193 -5.05 2.24 0.96
N VAL A 194 -4.92 2.51 -0.34
CA VAL A 194 -5.02 1.49 -1.40
C VAL A 194 -4.05 0.34 -1.16
N ARG A 195 -2.79 0.65 -0.85
CA ARG A 195 -1.78 -0.38 -0.56
C ARG A 195 -2.19 -1.27 0.60
N THR A 196 -2.71 -0.67 1.65
CA THR A 196 -3.07 -1.37 2.89
C THR A 196 -4.28 -2.24 2.66
N VAL A 197 -5.36 -1.69 2.08
CA VAL A 197 -6.58 -2.43 1.73
C VAL A 197 -6.24 -3.62 0.84
N LEU A 198 -5.51 -3.41 -0.26
CA LEU A 198 -5.17 -4.52 -1.16
C LEU A 198 -4.33 -5.58 -0.45
N LYS A 199 -3.29 -5.18 0.27
CA LYS A 199 -2.43 -6.15 0.93
C LYS A 199 -3.17 -6.96 1.99
N SER A 200 -4.01 -6.33 2.81
CA SER A 200 -4.79 -7.05 3.82
C SER A 200 -5.87 -7.92 3.17
N THR A 201 -6.63 -7.37 2.22
CA THR A 201 -7.75 -8.09 1.61
C THR A 201 -7.24 -9.27 0.79
N LEU A 202 -6.23 -9.09 -0.07
CA LEU A 202 -5.64 -10.21 -0.82
C LEU A 202 -5.05 -11.28 0.11
N SER A 203 -4.28 -10.88 1.13
CA SER A 203 -3.72 -11.81 2.11
C SER A 203 -4.81 -12.61 2.84
N ASN A 204 -5.89 -11.95 3.25
CA ASN A 204 -6.97 -12.59 3.99
C ASN A 204 -7.82 -13.49 3.08
N THR A 205 -8.20 -13.02 1.90
CA THR A 205 -8.91 -13.82 0.89
C THR A 205 -8.15 -15.09 0.54
N TYR A 206 -6.85 -14.98 0.25
CA TYR A 206 -6.07 -16.15 -0.13
C TYR A 206 -5.88 -17.13 1.01
N ASN A 207 -5.79 -16.64 2.24
CA ASN A 207 -5.79 -17.51 3.40
C ASN A 207 -7.13 -18.19 3.60
N GLN A 208 -8.24 -17.46 3.47
CA GLN A 208 -9.58 -18.03 3.61
C GLN A 208 -9.78 -19.18 2.61
N LEU A 209 -9.44 -18.96 1.34
CA LEU A 209 -9.50 -20.01 0.31
C LEU A 209 -8.63 -21.22 0.65
N ARG A 210 -7.42 -21.00 1.17
CA ARG A 210 -6.55 -22.09 1.62
C ARG A 210 -7.20 -22.88 2.75
N THR A 211 -7.67 -22.18 3.79
CA THR A 211 -8.24 -22.83 4.98
C THR A 211 -9.58 -23.50 4.70
N ASP A 212 -10.39 -22.95 3.79
CA ASP A 212 -11.64 -23.58 3.35
C ASP A 212 -11.34 -24.88 2.60
N ARG A 213 -10.40 -24.85 1.65
CA ARG A 213 -10.00 -26.05 0.93
C ARG A 213 -9.37 -27.09 1.86
N MET A 214 -8.56 -26.68 2.84
CA MET A 214 -8.04 -27.57 3.86
C MET A 214 -9.16 -28.23 4.69
N ALA A 215 -10.18 -27.45 5.07
CA ALA A 215 -11.31 -27.94 5.83
C ALA A 215 -12.14 -28.99 5.06
N GLU A 216 -12.22 -28.90 3.71
CA GLU A 216 -12.83 -29.93 2.87
C GLU A 216 -12.08 -31.28 2.96
N TYR A 217 -10.76 -31.26 3.20
CA TYR A 217 -9.96 -32.45 3.50
C TYR A 217 -9.99 -32.85 4.98
N GLY A 218 -10.73 -32.13 5.83
CA GLY A 218 -10.74 -32.34 7.29
C GLY A 218 -9.43 -31.96 7.97
N VAL A 219 -8.58 -31.14 7.34
CA VAL A 219 -7.30 -30.68 7.89
C VAL A 219 -7.47 -29.28 8.46
N TYR A 220 -7.22 -29.14 9.76
CA TYR A 220 -7.37 -27.85 10.49
C TYR A 220 -6.07 -27.35 11.10
N THR A 221 -5.02 -28.16 11.05
CA THR A 221 -3.70 -27.84 11.60
C THR A 221 -2.83 -27.20 10.53
N VAL A 222 -2.14 -26.12 10.91
CA VAL A 222 -1.24 -25.36 10.04
C VAL A 222 0.11 -25.17 10.69
N LEU A 223 1.16 -25.26 9.90
CA LEU A 223 2.49 -24.78 10.25
C LEU A 223 2.56 -23.30 9.89
N VAL A 224 2.82 -22.46 10.90
CA VAL A 224 2.98 -21.02 10.69
C VAL A 224 4.40 -20.76 10.20
N THR A 225 4.55 -20.14 9.03
CA THR A 225 5.89 -19.87 8.46
C THR A 225 6.69 -18.90 9.34
N SER A 226 7.98 -19.09 9.50
CA SER A 226 8.85 -18.17 10.25
C SER A 226 9.55 -17.15 9.37
N HIS A 227 9.74 -15.94 9.88
CA HIS A 227 10.67 -14.97 9.30
C HIS A 227 11.25 -14.05 10.37
N MET A 228 12.50 -13.61 10.18
CA MET A 228 13.12 -12.64 11.09
C MET A 228 12.37 -11.29 11.05
N GLY A 229 12.32 -10.60 12.20
CA GLY A 229 11.65 -9.29 12.34
C GLY A 229 10.13 -9.38 12.39
N ALA A 230 9.58 -10.51 12.83
CA ALA A 230 8.16 -10.66 13.13
C ALA A 230 7.76 -9.74 14.30
N ARG A 231 6.53 -9.21 14.26
CA ARG A 231 5.97 -8.42 15.37
C ARG A 231 5.71 -9.29 16.60
N SER A 232 5.46 -8.66 17.74
CA SER A 232 5.19 -9.32 19.03
C SER A 232 4.12 -10.40 18.96
N GLU A 233 3.01 -10.12 18.27
CA GLU A 233 1.86 -11.03 18.19
C GLU A 233 2.11 -12.20 17.21
N CYS A 234 3.21 -12.17 16.46
CA CYS A 234 3.60 -13.26 15.58
C CYS A 234 4.84 -14.00 16.07
N SER A 235 5.65 -13.39 16.93
CA SER A 235 6.99 -13.89 17.25
C SER A 235 6.98 -15.22 17.98
N LEU A 236 5.95 -15.49 18.80
CA LEU A 236 5.84 -16.74 19.54
C LEU A 236 5.20 -17.86 18.71
N ILE A 237 4.18 -17.54 17.90
CA ILE A 237 3.45 -18.55 17.12
C ILE A 237 4.17 -18.95 15.83
N GLN A 238 5.02 -18.10 15.27
CA GLN A 238 5.79 -18.46 14.08
C GLN A 238 6.66 -19.71 14.30
N GLY A 239 6.76 -20.55 13.29
CA GLY A 239 7.53 -21.80 13.33
C GLY A 239 6.88 -22.90 14.15
N ASN A 240 5.68 -22.68 14.68
CA ASN A 240 4.92 -23.68 15.40
C ASN A 240 3.69 -24.12 14.60
N VAL A 241 3.19 -25.30 14.96
CA VAL A 241 1.93 -25.82 14.46
C VAL A 241 0.81 -25.32 15.35
N ALA A 242 -0.25 -24.80 14.74
CA ALA A 242 -1.47 -24.38 15.42
C ALA A 242 -2.69 -25.01 14.75
N ASP A 243 -3.71 -25.34 15.54
CA ASP A 243 -5.03 -25.72 15.03
C ASP A 243 -5.86 -24.45 14.81
N LEU A 244 -6.45 -24.29 13.64
CA LEU A 244 -7.21 -23.10 13.29
C LEU A 244 -8.58 -23.00 13.99
N ARG A 245 -9.06 -24.09 14.61
CA ARG A 245 -10.37 -24.11 15.25
C ARG A 245 -10.33 -23.46 16.63
N PRO A 246 -11.38 -22.72 17.04
CA PRO A 246 -11.47 -22.15 18.38
C PRO A 246 -11.64 -23.23 19.46
N ASN A 247 -12.40 -24.29 19.14
CA ASN A 247 -12.62 -25.42 20.02
C ASN A 247 -11.93 -26.65 19.45
N ILE A 248 -11.01 -27.24 20.22
CA ILE A 248 -10.23 -28.42 19.85
C ILE A 248 -10.49 -29.56 20.84
N PRO A 249 -10.33 -30.83 20.44
CA PRO A 249 -10.40 -31.96 21.36
C PRO A 249 -9.42 -31.81 22.53
N ALA A 250 -9.81 -32.23 23.73
CA ALA A 250 -9.00 -32.09 24.94
C ALA A 250 -7.64 -32.81 24.86
N ASN A 251 -7.55 -33.86 24.03
CA ASN A 251 -6.34 -34.64 23.76
C ASN A 251 -5.60 -34.19 22.48
N SER A 252 -5.94 -33.03 21.91
CA SER A 252 -5.24 -32.49 20.74
C SER A 252 -3.78 -32.21 21.07
N GLU A 253 -2.87 -32.68 20.21
CA GLU A 253 -1.43 -32.43 20.31
C GLU A 253 -1.09 -30.94 20.14
N TYR A 254 -1.88 -30.24 19.30
CA TYR A 254 -1.64 -28.84 18.94
C TYR A 254 -2.67 -27.92 19.58
N ARG A 255 -2.19 -26.75 20.01
CA ARG A 255 -3.03 -25.69 20.57
C ARG A 255 -3.84 -25.00 19.47
N SER A 256 -5.01 -24.52 19.86
CA SER A 256 -5.78 -23.60 19.02
C SER A 256 -4.96 -22.34 18.73
N ILE A 257 -5.12 -21.76 17.55
CA ILE A 257 -4.58 -20.44 17.19
C ILE A 257 -5.14 -19.32 18.09
N TYR A 258 -6.29 -19.56 18.74
CA TYR A 258 -6.92 -18.66 19.70
C TYR A 258 -6.43 -18.87 21.14
N ASP A 259 -5.55 -19.85 21.41
CA ASP A 259 -5.00 -20.10 22.74
C ASP A 259 -4.22 -18.85 23.24
N PRO A 260 -4.58 -18.29 24.42
CA PRO A 260 -3.89 -17.12 25.00
C PRO A 260 -2.38 -17.30 25.15
N TYR A 261 -1.89 -18.54 25.24
CA TYR A 261 -0.46 -18.86 25.24
C TYR A 261 0.28 -18.17 24.09
N TRP A 262 -0.31 -18.16 22.89
CA TRP A 262 0.33 -17.58 21.71
C TRP A 262 0.46 -16.06 21.79
N ARG A 263 -0.41 -15.38 22.54
CA ARG A 263 -0.57 -13.91 22.50
C ARG A 263 -0.70 -13.39 21.07
N ALA A 264 -1.40 -14.17 20.24
CA ALA A 264 -1.46 -13.94 18.81
C ALA A 264 -2.47 -12.86 18.43
N ASP A 265 -3.41 -12.50 19.31
CA ASP A 265 -4.52 -11.59 19.02
C ASP A 265 -5.20 -11.88 17.67
N TYR A 266 -5.33 -13.17 17.34
CA TYR A 266 -5.77 -13.62 16.03
C TYR A 266 -7.18 -13.10 15.72
N GLY A 267 -7.38 -12.63 14.48
CA GLY A 267 -8.63 -11.97 14.05
C GLY A 267 -8.66 -10.45 14.28
N THR A 268 -7.69 -9.89 15.01
CA THR A 268 -7.56 -8.42 15.14
C THR A 268 -6.66 -7.83 14.05
N ALA A 269 -6.80 -6.53 13.79
CA ALA A 269 -5.94 -5.82 12.84
C ALA A 269 -4.45 -5.83 13.26
N GLY A 270 -4.18 -5.80 14.57
CA GLY A 270 -2.84 -5.77 15.16
C GLY A 270 -2.25 -7.15 15.43
N GLY A 271 -3.06 -8.21 15.50
CA GLY A 271 -2.64 -9.58 15.79
C GLY A 271 -2.30 -10.40 14.55
N HIS A 272 -1.83 -11.63 14.77
CA HIS A 272 -1.43 -12.62 13.76
C HIS A 272 -2.40 -12.69 12.59
N ARG A 273 -1.85 -12.75 11.36
CA ARG A 273 -2.59 -12.61 10.09
C ARG A 273 -3.37 -11.29 9.90
N GLY A 274 -3.28 -10.35 10.83
CA GLY A 274 -3.78 -8.98 10.68
C GLY A 274 -2.97 -8.12 9.68
N ILE A 275 -3.20 -6.80 9.71
CA ILE A 275 -2.68 -5.86 8.72
C ILE A 275 -1.14 -5.97 8.61
N ASN A 276 -0.65 -6.04 7.37
CA ASN A 276 0.78 -6.14 7.05
C ASN A 276 1.53 -7.40 7.49
N CYS A 277 0.86 -8.39 8.10
CA CYS A 277 1.46 -9.68 8.43
C CYS A 277 2.03 -10.37 7.19
N ARG A 278 3.16 -11.06 7.34
CA ARG A 278 3.84 -11.81 6.25
C ARG A 278 3.86 -13.31 6.47
N HIS A 279 3.23 -13.80 7.53
CA HIS A 279 3.19 -15.22 7.84
C HIS A 279 2.16 -15.89 6.93
N LEU A 280 2.51 -17.04 6.37
CA LEU A 280 1.56 -17.94 5.74
C LEU A 280 1.19 -19.05 6.72
N HIS A 281 0.04 -19.64 6.46
CA HIS A 281 -0.38 -20.90 7.04
C HIS A 281 -0.17 -21.98 5.98
N VAL A 282 0.73 -22.92 6.27
CA VAL A 282 0.99 -24.10 5.43
C VAL A 282 0.24 -25.28 6.05
N PRO A 283 -0.50 -26.09 5.29
CA PRO A 283 -1.13 -27.31 5.81
C PRO A 283 -0.14 -28.17 6.59
N PHE A 284 -0.56 -28.63 7.76
CA PHE A 284 0.21 -29.53 8.59
C PHE A 284 -0.65 -30.73 8.98
N ILE A 285 -0.30 -31.92 8.53
CA ILE A 285 -0.92 -33.19 8.83
C ILE A 285 -0.01 -33.97 9.79
N PRO A 286 -0.44 -34.22 11.04
CA PRO A 286 0.37 -34.91 12.03
C PRO A 286 0.83 -36.28 11.53
N GLY A 287 2.11 -36.60 11.72
CA GLY A 287 2.72 -37.85 11.26
C GLY A 287 3.06 -37.92 9.77
N VAL A 288 2.60 -36.97 8.95
CA VAL A 288 2.91 -36.92 7.50
C VAL A 288 3.88 -35.79 7.18
N THR A 289 3.69 -34.60 7.75
CA THR A 289 4.54 -33.44 7.47
C THR A 289 5.53 -33.19 8.59
N THR A 290 6.68 -32.66 8.19
CA THR A 290 7.78 -32.30 9.08
C THR A 290 7.90 -30.80 9.17
N ASN A 291 8.05 -30.27 10.39
CA ASN A 291 8.31 -28.86 10.59
C ASN A 291 9.73 -28.50 10.11
N ASN A 292 9.81 -27.69 9.05
CA ASN A 292 11.05 -27.20 8.46
C ASN A 292 11.30 -25.70 8.72
N GLN A 293 10.50 -25.07 9.59
CA GLN A 293 10.60 -23.63 9.81
C GLN A 293 11.81 -23.30 10.67
N PRO A 294 12.59 -22.27 10.30
CA PRO A 294 13.68 -21.81 11.14
C PRO A 294 13.12 -21.26 12.46
N LYS A 295 13.91 -21.44 13.53
CA LYS A 295 13.66 -20.81 14.82
C LYS A 295 14.53 -19.56 14.93
N TYR A 296 13.98 -18.53 15.54
CA TYR A 296 14.66 -17.25 15.74
C TYR A 296 14.65 -16.89 17.22
N GLU A 297 15.77 -16.40 17.71
CA GLU A 297 15.88 -15.90 19.07
C GLU A 297 15.01 -14.65 19.26
N ALA A 298 14.25 -14.61 20.36
CA ALA A 298 13.25 -13.57 20.58
C ALA A 298 13.88 -12.16 20.64
N ALA A 299 15.07 -12.04 21.24
CA ALA A 299 15.80 -10.78 21.34
C ALA A 299 16.26 -10.27 19.97
N GLU A 300 16.83 -11.14 19.14
CA GLU A 300 17.28 -10.81 17.80
C GLU A 300 16.09 -10.43 16.89
N ASN A 301 15.02 -11.21 16.93
CA ASN A 301 13.79 -10.91 16.18
C ASN A 301 13.23 -9.53 16.52
N LYS A 302 13.22 -9.16 17.81
CA LYS A 302 12.76 -7.84 18.25
C LYS A 302 13.65 -6.72 17.72
N GLU A 303 14.97 -6.91 17.71
CA GLU A 303 15.90 -5.90 17.19
C GLU A 303 15.74 -5.75 15.66
N VAL A 304 15.65 -6.84 14.90
CA VAL A 304 15.42 -6.77 13.45
C VAL A 304 14.07 -6.13 13.11
N ALA A 305 13.03 -6.37 13.91
CA ALA A 305 11.74 -5.70 13.76
C ALA A 305 11.87 -4.17 13.91
N LYS A 306 12.62 -3.70 14.91
CA LYS A 306 12.92 -2.28 15.14
C LYS A 306 13.74 -1.68 14.01
N LEU A 307 14.80 -2.36 13.55
CA LEU A 307 15.60 -1.90 12.42
C LEU A 307 14.78 -1.84 11.12
N THR A 308 13.90 -2.82 10.91
CA THR A 308 12.96 -2.81 9.77
C THR A 308 12.05 -1.58 9.82
N GLN A 309 11.53 -1.23 11.00
CA GLN A 309 10.69 -0.03 11.18
C GLN A 309 11.48 1.26 10.85
N LYS A 310 12.72 1.36 11.34
CA LYS A 310 13.65 2.46 11.01
C LYS A 310 13.93 2.55 9.52
N GLN A 311 14.12 1.41 8.85
CA GLN A 311 14.29 1.34 7.41
C GLN A 311 13.04 1.88 6.69
N ARG A 312 11.83 1.48 7.11
CA ARG A 312 10.57 1.99 6.52
C ARG A 312 10.43 3.50 6.69
N GLU A 313 10.90 4.05 7.80
CA GLU A 313 10.90 5.50 8.03
C GLU A 313 11.82 6.24 7.05
N LEU A 314 13.04 5.74 6.87
CA LEU A 314 13.99 6.31 5.91
C LEU A 314 13.46 6.25 4.47
N GLU A 315 12.83 5.14 4.08
CA GLU A 315 12.20 5.01 2.75
C GLU A 315 11.12 6.06 2.53
N ARG A 316 10.21 6.26 3.50
CA ARG A 316 9.19 7.32 3.44
C ARG A 316 9.82 8.70 3.35
N ARG A 317 10.94 8.92 4.04
CA ARG A 317 11.69 10.19 4.00
C ARG A 317 12.31 10.44 2.62
N ILE A 318 12.86 9.41 1.98
CA ILE A 318 13.37 9.50 0.60
C ILE A 318 12.23 9.86 -0.35
N VAL A 319 11.08 9.18 -0.24
CA VAL A 319 9.89 9.50 -1.04
C VAL A 319 9.47 10.96 -0.84
N LYS A 320 9.45 11.44 0.40
CA LYS A 320 9.16 12.85 0.74
C LYS A 320 10.11 13.82 0.03
N PHE A 321 11.43 13.57 0.09
CA PHE A 321 12.41 14.45 -0.56
C PHE A 321 12.33 14.40 -2.08
N LYS A 322 12.05 13.23 -2.67
CA LYS A 322 11.82 13.09 -4.10
C LYS A 322 10.57 13.85 -4.58
N LYS A 323 9.49 13.84 -3.81
CA LYS A 323 8.30 14.69 -4.08
C LYS A 323 8.67 16.18 -4.06
N ASN A 324 9.44 16.62 -3.06
CA ASN A 324 9.90 18.01 -3.00
C ASN A 324 10.78 18.39 -4.21
N ARG A 325 11.71 17.51 -4.59
CA ARG A 325 12.57 17.71 -5.77
C ARG A 325 11.73 17.87 -7.04
N MET A 326 10.71 17.02 -7.22
CA MET A 326 9.78 17.09 -8.35
C MET A 326 9.05 18.43 -8.40
N VAL A 327 8.60 18.95 -7.24
CA VAL A 327 7.96 20.28 -7.16
C VAL A 327 8.94 21.37 -7.58
N SER A 328 10.15 21.40 -7.01
CA SER A 328 11.16 22.40 -7.39
C SER A 328 11.54 22.33 -8.87
N GLU A 329 11.63 21.12 -9.43
CA GLU A 329 11.90 20.90 -10.86
C GLU A 329 10.79 21.48 -11.74
N ALA A 330 9.53 21.20 -11.41
CA ALA A 330 8.38 21.71 -12.16
C ALA A 330 8.19 23.23 -12.00
N MET A 331 8.66 23.82 -10.89
CA MET A 331 8.70 25.26 -10.65
C MET A 331 9.92 25.95 -11.30
N GLY A 332 10.88 25.20 -11.87
CA GLY A 332 12.12 25.76 -12.43
C GLY A 332 13.15 26.20 -11.38
N ASN A 333 12.96 25.87 -10.09
CA ASN A 333 13.89 26.22 -9.01
C ASN A 333 15.10 25.26 -8.98
N LYS A 334 16.17 25.64 -9.70
CA LYS A 334 17.42 24.85 -9.80
C LYS A 334 18.12 24.65 -8.45
N GLU A 335 18.13 25.66 -7.59
CA GLU A 335 18.75 25.58 -6.26
C GLU A 335 18.00 24.61 -5.35
N GLY A 336 16.66 24.68 -5.36
CA GLY A 336 15.79 23.74 -4.67
C GLY A 336 16.01 22.31 -5.14
N VAL A 337 16.12 22.08 -6.45
CA VAL A 337 16.44 20.77 -7.02
C VAL A 337 17.75 20.22 -6.46
N ALA A 338 18.81 21.04 -6.44
CA ALA A 338 20.12 20.63 -5.90
C ALA A 338 20.06 20.31 -4.39
N ALA A 339 19.36 21.15 -3.61
CA ALA A 339 19.20 20.95 -2.18
C ALA A 339 18.43 19.65 -1.85
N TRP A 340 17.32 19.39 -2.54
CA TRP A 340 16.56 18.15 -2.36
C TRP A 340 17.33 16.93 -2.84
N GLN A 341 18.11 17.05 -3.91
CA GLN A 341 18.99 15.98 -4.36
C GLN A 341 20.02 15.60 -3.30
N LYS A 342 20.64 16.59 -2.62
CA LYS A 342 21.55 16.34 -1.50
C LYS A 342 20.85 15.58 -0.37
N ASN A 343 19.63 16.00 0.00
CA ASN A 343 18.85 15.33 1.05
C ASN A 343 18.48 13.88 0.70
N ILE A 344 18.14 13.62 -0.57
CA ILE A 344 17.90 12.26 -1.10
C ILE A 344 19.17 11.42 -0.94
N SER A 345 20.31 11.92 -1.43
CA SER A 345 21.60 11.21 -1.36
C SER A 345 21.99 10.86 0.08
N THR A 346 21.81 11.78 1.02
CA THR A 346 22.06 11.56 2.45
C THR A 346 21.15 10.48 3.03
N ALA A 347 19.85 10.54 2.77
CA ALA A 347 18.91 9.53 3.27
C ALA A 347 19.15 8.15 2.65
N GLN A 348 19.52 8.10 1.37
CA GLN A 348 19.90 6.87 0.69
C GLN A 348 21.20 6.28 1.24
N LYS A 349 22.16 7.11 1.64
CA LYS A 349 23.36 6.66 2.37
C LYS A 349 22.96 6.03 3.71
N ALA A 350 22.10 6.71 4.48
CA ALA A 350 21.63 6.17 5.76
C ALA A 350 20.90 4.81 5.62
N ILE A 351 20.13 4.60 4.55
CA ILE A 351 19.56 3.27 4.26
C ILE A 351 20.63 2.24 3.94
N ARG A 352 21.63 2.59 3.12
CA ARG A 352 22.73 1.67 2.79
C ARG A 352 23.49 1.26 4.05
N ASP A 353 23.77 2.21 4.93
CA ASP A 353 24.49 1.97 6.18
C ASP A 353 23.65 1.09 7.13
N LEU A 354 22.33 1.36 7.24
CA LEU A 354 21.40 0.52 8.02
C LEU A 354 21.26 -0.90 7.47
N VAL A 355 21.20 -1.06 6.15
CA VAL A 355 21.12 -2.38 5.51
C VAL A 355 22.42 -3.16 5.72
N LYS A 356 23.58 -2.49 5.68
CA LYS A 356 24.87 -3.11 5.98
C LYS A 356 25.04 -3.51 7.45
N SER A 357 24.29 -2.92 8.37
CA SER A 357 24.44 -3.23 9.80
C SER A 357 23.75 -4.52 10.23
N ASN A 358 22.95 -5.16 9.36
CA ASN A 358 22.22 -6.38 9.71
C ASN A 358 21.83 -7.17 8.45
N ASP A 359 22.20 -8.45 8.41
CA ASP A 359 22.02 -9.32 7.23
C ASP A 359 20.56 -9.63 6.87
N TYR A 360 19.61 -9.40 7.78
CA TYR A 360 18.17 -9.61 7.53
C TYR A 360 17.48 -8.40 6.87
N LEU A 361 18.21 -7.31 6.65
CA LEU A 361 17.69 -6.13 5.98
C LEU A 361 18.11 -6.12 4.52
N ALA A 362 17.17 -5.80 3.64
CA ALA A 362 17.44 -5.62 2.22
C ALA A 362 16.83 -4.30 1.75
N ARG A 363 17.57 -3.55 0.93
CA ARG A 363 17.08 -2.31 0.34
C ARG A 363 16.04 -2.62 -0.72
N ASN A 364 14.86 -1.99 -0.62
CA ASN A 364 13.80 -2.15 -1.60
C ASN A 364 13.58 -0.85 -2.39
N TYR A 365 14.16 -0.79 -3.59
CA TYR A 365 14.10 0.39 -4.46
C TYR A 365 12.69 0.75 -4.91
N ALA A 366 11.79 -0.23 -5.08
CA ALA A 366 10.41 0.02 -5.47
C ALA A 366 9.66 0.86 -4.42
N ARG A 367 10.04 0.79 -3.15
CA ARG A 367 9.46 1.61 -2.07
C ARG A 367 9.99 3.03 -1.99
N GLU A 368 11.10 3.31 -2.68
CA GLU A 368 11.65 4.66 -2.81
C GLU A 368 11.19 5.36 -4.10
N ARG A 369 10.44 4.67 -4.97
CA ARG A 369 9.87 5.28 -6.20
C ARG A 369 8.76 6.25 -5.80
N VAL A 370 8.62 7.32 -6.59
CA VAL A 370 7.67 8.41 -6.31
C VAL A 370 6.81 8.71 -7.52
N TYR A 371 7.43 8.68 -8.70
CA TYR A 371 6.78 9.11 -9.91
C TYR A 371 7.34 8.33 -11.09
N THR A 372 6.44 7.67 -11.79
CA THR A 372 6.59 7.30 -13.18
C THR A 372 5.44 8.01 -13.89
N PRO A 373 5.67 8.78 -14.97
CA PRO A 373 4.58 9.42 -15.70
C PRO A 373 3.43 8.45 -15.96
N LEU A 374 2.19 8.90 -15.73
CA LEU A 374 1.04 7.98 -15.81
C LEU A 374 0.93 7.35 -17.20
N ASN A 375 1.25 8.11 -18.25
CA ASN A 375 1.33 7.61 -19.62
C ASN A 375 2.43 6.55 -19.84
N THR A 376 3.58 6.65 -19.17
CA THR A 376 4.64 5.63 -19.17
C THR A 376 4.18 4.39 -18.43
N LEU A 377 3.54 4.55 -17.27
CA LEU A 377 2.91 3.41 -16.57
C LEU A 377 1.85 2.75 -17.46
N LEU A 378 0.98 3.51 -18.12
CA LEU A 378 -0.08 2.96 -18.96
C LEU A 378 0.44 2.15 -20.15
N LYS A 379 1.62 2.50 -20.70
CA LYS A 379 2.27 1.76 -21.81
C LYS A 379 3.04 0.54 -21.33
N ASP A 380 3.72 0.67 -20.19
CA ASP A 380 4.69 -0.31 -19.70
C ASP A 380 4.22 -1.05 -18.43
N PHE A 381 2.93 -1.00 -18.07
CA PHE A 381 2.35 -1.80 -16.97
C PHE A 381 2.32 -3.28 -17.39
N LYS A 382 3.51 -3.87 -17.52
CA LYS A 382 3.72 -5.28 -17.70
C LYS A 382 3.82 -5.89 -16.33
N TYR A 383 2.91 -6.81 -16.07
CA TYR A 383 3.06 -7.73 -14.96
C TYR A 383 4.16 -8.71 -15.34
N GLU A 384 5.40 -8.37 -15.02
CA GLU A 384 6.44 -9.39 -15.04
C GLU A 384 6.14 -10.32 -13.86
N ASN A 385 5.66 -11.51 -14.19
CA ASN A 385 5.92 -12.70 -13.40
C ASN A 385 7.43 -12.93 -13.52
N GLU A 386 8.27 -12.14 -12.85
CA GLU A 386 9.67 -12.52 -12.75
C GLU A 386 9.71 -13.87 -12.01
N ALA A 387 10.30 -14.82 -12.72
CA ALA A 387 10.30 -16.26 -12.47
C ALA A 387 11.09 -16.66 -11.21
#